data_AF-A0A537G9V1-F1
#
_entry.id   AF-A0A537G9V1-F1
#
_cell.length_a   1.000
_cell.length_b   1.000
_cell.length_c   1.000
_cell.angle_alpha   90.00
_cell.angle_beta   90.00
_cell.angle_gamma   90.00
#
_symmetry.space_group_name_H-M   'P 1'
#
loop_
_entity.id
_entity.type
_entity.pdbx_description
1 polymer ?
#
loop_
_entity_poly.entity_id
_entity_poly.type
_entity_poly.pdbx_seq_one_letter_code
_entity_poly.pdbx_strand_id
1 'polypeptide(L)'
;MTSPEVRQKQPGLLHFPGLGHFLVIVIFTGIEIVGLIEWLALSNGRNPATVLGQAYPILQLGAISSRVGTTGFTAIVLAIFLLVEHIITQADATGRFISGKQFVEILTFSSLESAIWVVWLKLIPVNGILAITFFLAALFVEHHIADNVKKGLSFFKLSSTRLVFTGLLVLTISEAVGAVVWVGNQNLLAVLIVGSLLEHYIARNVGLIR
;
A
#
# COMPACT_ATOMS: atom_id res chain seq x y z
N MET A 1 -26.39 -6.02 -39.22
CA MET A 1 -26.61 -5.02 -38.15
C MET A 1 -25.48 -5.17 -37.15
N THR A 2 -24.45 -4.34 -37.26
CA THR A 2 -23.34 -4.29 -36.30
C THR A 2 -23.81 -3.47 -35.11
N SER A 3 -23.91 -4.11 -33.95
CA SER A 3 -24.18 -3.41 -32.68
C SER A 3 -23.09 -2.34 -32.50
N PRO A 4 -23.44 -1.07 -32.20
CA PRO A 4 -22.43 -0.07 -31.90
C PRO A 4 -21.71 -0.53 -30.63
N GLU A 5 -20.42 -0.84 -30.74
CA GLU A 5 -19.54 -0.93 -29.58
C GLU A 5 -19.59 0.42 -28.89
N VAL A 6 -20.38 0.51 -27.82
CA VAL A 6 -20.30 1.63 -26.88
C VAL A 6 -18.90 1.55 -26.30
N ARG A 7 -18.00 2.35 -26.88
CA ARG A 7 -16.62 2.51 -26.40
C ARG A 7 -16.74 2.96 -24.95
N GLN A 8 -16.62 2.02 -24.01
CA GLN A 8 -16.69 2.33 -22.59
C GLN A 8 -15.63 3.39 -22.32
N LYS A 9 -16.09 4.60 -21.96
CA LYS A 9 -15.21 5.74 -21.72
C LYS A 9 -14.29 5.34 -20.57
N GLN A 10 -12.97 5.33 -20.82
CA GLN A 10 -12.03 4.99 -19.77
C GLN A 10 -12.24 5.92 -18.56
N PRO A 11 -12.23 5.40 -17.33
CA PRO A 11 -12.33 6.23 -16.14
C PRO A 11 -11.18 7.25 -16.13
N GLY A 12 -11.50 8.51 -15.83
CA GLY A 12 -10.47 9.50 -15.54
C GLY A 12 -9.81 9.21 -14.18
N LEU A 13 -8.65 9.82 -13.92
CA LEU A 13 -7.89 9.68 -12.66
C LEU A 13 -8.73 9.97 -11.40
N LEU A 14 -9.77 10.81 -11.51
CA LEU A 14 -10.64 11.21 -10.41
C LEU A 14 -12.09 10.71 -10.55
N HIS A 15 -12.31 9.65 -11.35
CA HIS A 15 -13.65 9.11 -11.57
C HIS A 15 -14.27 8.55 -10.28
N PHE A 16 -15.49 8.97 -9.96
CA PHE A 16 -16.23 8.48 -8.80
C PHE A 16 -16.94 7.16 -9.13
N PRO A 17 -16.56 6.03 -8.50
CA PRO A 17 -17.05 4.70 -8.87
C PRO A 17 -18.40 4.32 -8.23
N GLY A 18 -19.04 5.25 -7.51
CA GLY A 18 -20.28 5.01 -6.76
C GLY A 18 -20.04 4.70 -5.28
N LEU A 19 -21.12 4.75 -4.50
CA LEU A 19 -21.09 4.69 -3.04
C LEU A 19 -20.50 3.37 -2.50
N GLY A 20 -20.87 2.23 -3.10
CA GLY A 20 -20.37 0.92 -2.64
C GLY A 20 -18.85 0.80 -2.70
N HIS A 21 -18.24 1.23 -3.81
CA HIS A 21 -16.79 1.22 -3.97
C HIS A 21 -16.09 2.26 -3.08
N PHE A 22 -16.70 3.43 -2.90
CA PHE A 22 -16.17 4.42 -1.96
C PHE A 22 -16.12 3.86 -0.53
N LEU A 23 -17.13 3.10 -0.11
CA LEU A 23 -17.14 2.45 1.20
C LEU A 23 -16.05 1.37 1.31
N VAL A 24 -15.80 0.59 0.26
CA VAL A 24 -14.69 -0.37 0.25
C VAL A 24 -13.36 0.35 0.45
N ILE A 25 -13.12 1.46 -0.28
CA ILE A 25 -11.94 2.33 -0.11
C ILE A 25 -11.78 2.77 1.34
N VAL A 26 -12.84 3.29 1.96
CA VAL A 26 -12.82 3.70 3.37
C VAL A 26 -12.46 2.54 4.31
N ILE A 27 -12.98 1.34 4.06
CA ILE A 27 -12.72 0.16 4.90
C ILE A 27 -11.26 -0.24 4.84
N PHE A 28 -10.68 -0.41 3.65
CA PHE A 28 -9.29 -0.87 3.55
C PHE A 28 -8.28 0.23 3.92
N THR A 29 -8.56 1.51 3.64
CA THR A 29 -7.80 2.63 4.23
C THR A 29 -7.84 2.56 5.76
N GLY A 30 -9.00 2.25 6.35
CA GLY A 30 -9.11 2.07 7.80
C GLY A 30 -8.20 0.95 8.34
N ILE A 31 -8.13 -0.18 7.64
CA ILE A 31 -7.26 -1.31 7.99
C ILE A 31 -5.78 -0.91 7.93
N GLU A 32 -5.37 -0.26 6.85
CA GLU A 32 -4.02 0.26 6.65
C GLU A 32 -3.64 1.23 7.77
N ILE A 33 -4.48 2.22 8.07
CA ILE A 33 -4.21 3.21 9.13
C ILE A 33 -4.04 2.53 10.49
N VAL A 34 -4.91 1.58 10.83
CA VAL A 34 -4.78 0.82 12.09
C VAL A 34 -3.45 0.06 12.11
N GLY A 35 -3.11 -0.63 11.02
CA GLY A 35 -1.85 -1.33 10.87
C GLY A 35 -0.62 -0.41 10.99
N LEU A 36 -0.65 0.77 10.37
CA LEU A 36 0.41 1.79 10.45
C LEU A 36 0.55 2.38 11.85
N ILE A 37 -0.56 2.59 12.58
CA ILE A 37 -0.54 3.03 13.98
C ILE A 37 0.10 1.97 14.87
N GLU A 38 -0.32 0.70 14.73
CA GLU A 38 0.23 -0.42 15.49
C GLU A 38 1.71 -0.63 15.19
N TRP A 39 2.07 -0.65 13.90
CA TRP A 39 3.45 -0.74 13.45
C TRP A 39 4.31 0.37 14.04
N LEU A 40 3.89 1.63 13.92
CA LEU A 40 4.67 2.77 14.41
C LEU A 40 4.81 2.75 15.94
N ALA A 41 3.76 2.33 16.66
CA ALA A 41 3.82 2.12 18.09
C ALA A 41 4.89 1.08 18.47
N LEU A 42 4.93 -0.05 17.77
CA LEU A 42 5.94 -1.09 17.97
C LEU A 42 7.35 -0.60 17.60
N SER A 43 7.50 0.13 16.50
CA SER A 43 8.78 0.70 16.05
C SER A 43 9.34 1.72 17.04
N ASN A 44 8.48 2.44 17.75
CA ASN A 44 8.86 3.35 18.85
C ASN A 44 9.08 2.62 20.19
N GLY A 45 9.13 1.29 20.19
CA GLY A 45 9.45 0.49 21.37
C GLY A 45 8.30 0.29 22.36
N ARG A 46 7.05 0.58 21.98
CA ARG A 46 5.90 0.23 22.83
C ARG A 46 5.79 -1.28 22.97
N ASN A 47 5.28 -1.73 24.12
CA ASN A 47 5.17 -3.14 24.43
C ASN A 47 4.20 -3.85 23.45
N PRO A 48 4.63 -4.89 22.71
CA PRO A 48 3.78 -5.58 21.76
C PRO A 48 2.48 -6.16 22.32
N ALA A 49 2.48 -6.61 23.59
CA ALA A 49 1.27 -7.11 24.24
C ALA A 49 0.22 -6.02 24.44
N THR A 50 0.66 -4.76 24.61
CA THR A 50 -0.26 -3.62 24.75
C THR A 50 -0.77 -3.11 23.41
N VAL A 51 0.06 -3.19 22.35
CA VAL A 51 -0.30 -2.71 21.02
C VAL A 51 -1.22 -3.71 20.30
N LEU A 52 -0.85 -4.99 20.29
CA LEU A 52 -1.56 -6.04 19.56
C LEU A 52 -2.65 -6.73 20.40
N GLY A 53 -2.78 -6.34 21.67
CA GLY A 53 -3.80 -6.84 22.60
C GLY A 53 -3.85 -8.37 22.68
N GLN A 54 -5.06 -8.93 22.57
CA GLN A 54 -5.30 -10.38 22.72
C GLN A 54 -4.70 -11.22 21.57
N ALA A 55 -4.45 -10.64 20.39
CA ALA A 55 -3.79 -11.37 19.31
C ALA A 55 -2.35 -11.77 19.70
N TYR A 56 -1.67 -10.97 20.53
CA TYR A 56 -0.30 -11.24 20.96
C TYR A 56 -0.12 -12.59 21.70
N PRO A 57 -0.88 -12.89 22.78
CA PRO A 57 -0.79 -14.18 23.45
C PRO A 57 -1.45 -15.32 22.65
N ILE A 58 -2.57 -15.07 21.96
CA ILE A 58 -3.31 -16.11 21.22
C ILE A 58 -2.46 -16.69 20.09
N LEU A 59 -1.77 -15.82 19.35
CA LEU A 59 -0.93 -16.22 18.21
C LEU A 59 0.53 -16.49 18.61
N GLN A 60 0.83 -16.50 19.91
CA GLN A 60 2.18 -16.72 20.45
C GLN A 60 3.26 -15.80 19.85
N LEU A 61 2.90 -14.55 19.53
CA LEU A 61 3.76 -13.61 18.82
C LEU A 61 5.02 -13.23 19.60
N GLY A 62 5.03 -13.42 20.93
CA GLY A 62 6.21 -13.19 21.76
C GLY A 62 7.39 -14.09 21.40
N ALA A 63 7.15 -15.35 21.01
CA ALA A 63 8.21 -16.26 20.58
C ALA A 63 8.80 -15.84 19.22
N ILE A 64 7.99 -15.23 18.35
CA ILE A 64 8.46 -14.67 17.08
C ILE A 64 9.29 -13.43 17.37
N SER A 65 8.76 -12.48 18.14
CA SER A 65 9.44 -11.24 18.51
C SER A 65 10.80 -11.49 19.16
N SER A 66 10.94 -12.51 20.01
CA SER A 66 12.22 -12.86 20.64
C SER A 66 13.25 -13.43 19.66
N ARG A 67 12.80 -14.09 18.58
CA ARG A 67 13.70 -14.71 17.58
C ARG A 67 14.20 -13.71 16.56
N VAL A 68 13.33 -12.83 16.06
CA VAL A 68 13.67 -11.88 14.98
C VAL A 68 14.09 -10.50 15.50
N GLY A 69 13.98 -10.27 16.81
CA GLY A 69 14.21 -8.97 17.44
C GLY A 69 13.14 -7.93 17.10
N THR A 70 13.15 -6.79 17.78
CA THR A 70 12.12 -5.74 17.63
C THR A 70 12.02 -5.21 16.20
N THR A 71 13.14 -4.92 15.55
CA THR A 71 13.15 -4.43 14.16
C THR A 71 12.55 -5.47 13.20
N GLY A 72 12.97 -6.74 13.30
CA GLY A 72 12.41 -7.82 12.48
C GLY A 72 10.93 -8.02 12.74
N PHE A 73 10.50 -7.96 14.00
CA PHE A 73 9.10 -8.11 14.38
C PHE A 73 8.24 -6.98 13.81
N THR A 74 8.68 -5.73 13.92
CA THR A 74 7.97 -4.57 13.34
C THR A 74 7.84 -4.68 11.82
N ALA A 75 8.90 -5.13 11.13
CA ALA A 75 8.85 -5.32 9.68
C ALA A 75 7.86 -6.43 9.26
N ILE A 76 7.76 -7.50 10.04
CA ILE A 76 6.77 -8.57 9.81
C ILE A 76 5.35 -8.03 9.99
N VAL A 77 5.11 -7.26 11.06
CA VAL A 77 3.79 -6.65 11.30
C VAL A 77 3.40 -5.74 10.13
N LEU A 78 4.30 -4.86 9.69
CA LEU A 78 4.07 -4.01 8.51
C LEU A 78 3.73 -4.84 7.27
N ALA A 79 4.51 -5.88 6.98
CA ALA A 79 4.31 -6.73 5.82
C ALA A 79 2.96 -7.47 5.84
N ILE A 80 2.48 -7.88 7.01
CA ILE A 80 1.18 -8.54 7.14
C ILE A 80 0.05 -7.56 6.82
N PHE A 81 0.10 -6.33 7.37
CA PHE A 81 -0.96 -5.35 7.13
C PHE A 81 -1.01 -4.90 5.68
N LEU A 82 0.13 -4.58 5.06
CA LEU A 82 0.22 -4.26 3.62
C LEU A 82 -0.29 -5.42 2.76
N LEU A 83 0.08 -6.67 3.10
CA LEU A 83 -0.42 -7.85 2.38
C LEU A 83 -1.95 -7.96 2.43
N VAL A 84 -2.56 -7.78 3.61
CA VAL A 84 -4.02 -7.86 3.77
C VAL A 84 -4.70 -6.75 2.98
N GLU A 85 -4.20 -5.54 3.07
CA GLU A 85 -4.73 -4.38 2.33
C GLU A 85 -4.64 -4.61 0.82
N HIS A 86 -3.49 -5.04 0.30
CA HIS A 86 -3.33 -5.36 -1.10
C HIS A 86 -4.22 -6.50 -1.59
N ILE A 87 -4.44 -7.53 -0.77
CA ILE A 87 -5.40 -8.61 -1.07
C ILE A 87 -6.80 -8.03 -1.27
N ILE A 88 -7.25 -7.17 -0.36
CA ILE A 88 -8.58 -6.56 -0.45
C ILE A 88 -8.68 -5.65 -1.68
N THR A 89 -7.68 -4.80 -1.90
CA THR A 89 -7.61 -3.88 -3.05
C THR A 89 -7.63 -4.64 -4.38
N GLN A 90 -6.96 -5.77 -4.47
CA GLN A 90 -6.95 -6.62 -5.66
C GLN A 90 -8.28 -7.35 -5.87
N ALA A 91 -8.89 -7.85 -4.80
CA ALA A 91 -10.21 -8.48 -4.87
C ALA A 91 -11.29 -7.48 -5.31
N ASP A 92 -11.25 -6.24 -4.81
CA ASP A 92 -12.15 -5.15 -5.24
C ASP A 92 -11.95 -4.80 -6.71
N ALA A 93 -10.70 -4.55 -7.12
CA ALA A 93 -10.39 -4.12 -8.49
C ALA A 93 -10.77 -5.16 -9.54
N THR A 94 -10.63 -6.45 -9.22
CA THR A 94 -10.91 -7.56 -10.16
C THR A 94 -12.32 -8.13 -10.03
N GLY A 95 -13.02 -7.88 -8.91
CA GLY A 95 -14.31 -8.48 -8.58
C GLY A 95 -14.26 -10.00 -8.40
N ARG A 96 -13.09 -10.58 -8.13
CA ARG A 96 -12.86 -12.03 -8.05
C ARG A 96 -11.98 -12.39 -6.85
N PHE A 97 -12.09 -13.64 -6.41
CA PHE A 97 -11.13 -14.22 -5.47
C PHE A 97 -9.74 -14.32 -6.10
N ILE A 98 -8.72 -14.13 -5.27
CA ILE A 98 -7.31 -14.15 -5.66
C ILE A 98 -6.89 -15.59 -5.95
N SER A 99 -6.36 -15.84 -7.14
CA SER A 99 -5.75 -17.13 -7.47
C SER A 99 -4.42 -17.33 -6.73
N GLY A 100 -3.96 -18.59 -6.57
CA GLY A 100 -2.67 -18.87 -5.93
C GLY A 100 -1.49 -18.16 -6.59
N LYS A 101 -1.52 -18.00 -7.93
CA LYS A 101 -0.54 -17.19 -8.66
C LYS A 101 -0.61 -15.72 -8.22
N GLN A 102 -1.78 -15.10 -8.29
CA GLN A 102 -1.94 -13.69 -7.89
C GLN A 102 -1.57 -13.47 -6.43
N PHE A 103 -1.83 -14.43 -5.53
CA PHE A 103 -1.42 -14.34 -4.14
C PHE A 103 0.11 -14.25 -4.00
N VAL A 104 0.86 -15.08 -4.73
CA VAL A 104 2.34 -15.00 -4.75
C VAL A 104 2.81 -13.66 -5.31
N GLU A 105 2.12 -13.14 -6.35
CA GLU A 105 2.45 -11.85 -6.94
C GLU A 105 2.22 -10.71 -5.95
N ILE A 106 1.09 -10.74 -5.24
CA ILE A 106 0.73 -9.79 -4.19
C ILE A 106 1.70 -9.85 -3.02
N LEU A 107 2.01 -11.06 -2.56
CA LEU A 107 3.01 -11.26 -1.52
C LEU A 107 4.36 -10.66 -1.92
N THR A 108 4.75 -10.80 -3.19
CA THR A 108 6.02 -10.27 -3.70
C THR A 108 6.08 -8.75 -3.62
N PHE A 109 5.08 -8.05 -4.16
CA PHE A 109 5.11 -6.58 -4.15
C PHE A 109 4.85 -5.98 -2.76
N SER A 110 3.97 -6.60 -1.94
CA SER A 110 3.78 -6.21 -0.54
C SER A 110 5.06 -6.34 0.30
N SER A 111 5.83 -7.40 0.06
CA SER A 111 7.13 -7.62 0.71
C SER A 111 8.16 -6.60 0.23
N LEU A 112 8.14 -6.25 -1.06
CA LEU A 112 9.00 -5.22 -1.64
C LEU A 112 8.71 -3.86 -0.98
N GLU A 113 7.44 -3.46 -0.88
CA GLU A 113 7.05 -2.21 -0.24
C GLU A 113 7.49 -2.16 1.23
N SER A 114 7.25 -3.24 1.98
CA SER A 114 7.73 -3.35 3.37
C SER A 114 9.24 -3.15 3.48
N ALA A 115 10.01 -3.73 2.56
CA ALA A 115 11.46 -3.56 2.51
C ALA A 115 11.85 -2.12 2.16
N ILE A 116 11.12 -1.47 1.24
CA ILE A 116 11.29 -0.06 0.88
C ILE A 116 11.10 0.83 2.10
N TRP A 117 10.03 0.64 2.88
CA TRP A 117 9.79 1.36 4.13
C TRP A 117 10.94 1.19 5.12
N VAL A 118 11.40 -0.04 5.35
CA VAL A 118 12.51 -0.31 6.27
C VAL A 118 13.81 0.37 5.82
N VAL A 119 14.13 0.33 4.52
CA VAL A 119 15.33 0.97 4.00
C VAL A 119 15.21 2.49 4.07
N TRP A 120 14.07 3.05 3.69
CA TRP A 120 13.82 4.50 3.78
C TRP A 120 14.06 5.02 5.20
N LEU A 121 13.44 4.39 6.21
CA LEU A 121 13.59 4.78 7.61
C LEU A 121 15.05 4.71 8.09
N LYS A 122 15.81 3.71 7.65
CA LYS A 122 17.24 3.58 7.96
C LYS A 122 18.10 4.62 7.26
N LEU A 123 17.68 5.12 6.10
CA LEU A 123 18.39 6.15 5.36
C LEU A 123 18.14 7.56 5.92
N ILE A 124 16.99 7.82 6.56
CA ILE A 124 16.67 9.12 7.16
C ILE A 124 17.82 9.68 8.03
N PRO A 125 18.36 8.94 9.04
CA PRO A 125 19.44 9.46 9.87
C PRO A 125 20.79 9.56 9.15
N VAL A 126 20.96 8.88 8.01
CA VAL A 126 22.20 8.91 7.21
C VAL A 126 22.22 10.14 6.31
N ASN A 127 21.16 10.34 5.53
CA ASN A 127 21.00 11.48 4.63
C ASN A 127 19.53 11.57 4.17
N GLY A 128 18.84 12.64 4.59
CA GLY A 128 17.41 12.83 4.25
C GLY A 128 17.12 12.95 2.75
N ILE A 129 18.03 13.53 1.97
CA ILE A 129 17.87 13.65 0.50
C ILE A 129 18.00 12.27 -0.15
N LEU A 130 18.99 11.48 0.26
CA LEU A 130 19.14 10.11 -0.21
C LEU A 130 17.93 9.26 0.18
N ALA A 131 17.44 9.41 1.42
CA ALA A 131 16.28 8.69 1.92
C ALA A 131 15.03 8.96 1.06
N ILE A 132 14.69 10.24 0.83
CA ILE A 132 13.49 10.56 0.06
C ILE A 132 13.64 10.23 -1.43
N THR A 133 14.84 10.36 -2.00
CA THR A 133 15.12 9.99 -3.39
C THR A 133 14.96 8.48 -3.59
N PHE A 134 15.54 7.69 -2.68
CA PHE A 134 15.36 6.24 -2.66
C PHE A 134 13.88 5.88 -2.54
N PHE A 135 13.17 6.49 -1.58
CA PHE A 135 11.78 6.16 -1.29
C PHE A 135 10.86 6.43 -2.49
N LEU A 136 10.95 7.61 -3.10
CA LEU A 136 10.20 7.95 -4.30
C LEU A 136 10.51 7.03 -5.47
N ALA A 137 11.80 6.76 -5.73
CA ALA A 137 12.19 5.90 -6.86
C ALA A 137 11.73 4.46 -6.66
N ALA A 138 11.88 3.92 -5.46
CA ALA A 138 11.55 2.54 -5.16
C ALA A 138 10.03 2.31 -5.10
N LEU A 139 9.27 3.21 -4.47
CA LEU A 139 7.80 3.17 -4.48
C LEU A 139 7.24 3.31 -5.89
N PHE A 140 7.83 4.16 -6.74
CA PHE A 140 7.38 4.27 -8.13
C PHE A 140 7.54 2.97 -8.92
N VAL A 141 8.63 2.23 -8.67
CA VAL A 141 8.86 0.90 -9.27
C VAL A 141 7.89 -0.13 -8.69
N GLU A 142 7.69 -0.12 -7.38
CA GLU A 142 6.71 -0.96 -6.69
C GLU A 142 5.31 -0.74 -7.29
N HIS A 143 4.86 0.51 -7.41
CA HIS A 143 3.55 0.85 -7.97
C HIS A 143 3.35 0.37 -9.42
N HIS A 144 4.42 0.37 -10.21
CA HIS A 144 4.40 -0.22 -11.56
C HIS A 144 4.18 -1.73 -11.49
N ILE A 145 4.86 -2.42 -10.58
CA ILE A 145 4.69 -3.86 -10.37
C ILE A 145 3.25 -4.14 -9.90
N ALA A 146 2.75 -3.41 -8.92
CA ALA A 146 1.40 -3.57 -8.39
C ALA A 146 0.32 -3.34 -9.49
N ASP A 147 0.47 -2.30 -10.31
CA ASP A 147 -0.43 -2.04 -11.46
C ASP A 147 -0.36 -3.15 -12.51
N ASN A 148 0.84 -3.68 -12.79
CA ASN A 148 0.99 -4.81 -13.70
C ASN A 148 0.28 -6.05 -13.19
N VAL A 149 0.38 -6.36 -11.89
CA VAL A 149 -0.32 -7.49 -11.28
C VAL A 149 -1.84 -7.29 -11.37
N LYS A 150 -2.36 -6.08 -11.09
CA LYS A 150 -3.79 -5.75 -11.26
C LYS A 150 -4.28 -6.03 -12.68
N LYS A 151 -3.44 -5.72 -13.67
CA LYS A 151 -3.77 -5.85 -15.10
C LYS A 151 -3.39 -7.19 -15.71
N GLY A 152 -2.83 -8.12 -14.94
CA GLY A 152 -2.35 -9.42 -15.42
C GLY A 152 -1.19 -9.31 -16.43
N LEU A 153 -0.39 -8.25 -16.32
CA LEU A 153 0.78 -7.97 -17.15
C LEU A 153 2.06 -8.58 -16.54
N SER A 154 3.16 -8.59 -17.31
CA SER A 154 4.48 -8.97 -16.78
C SER A 154 4.95 -7.96 -15.73
N PHE A 155 5.61 -8.44 -14.67
CA PHE A 155 6.07 -7.64 -13.52
C PHE A 155 6.82 -6.37 -13.91
N PHE A 156 7.75 -6.48 -14.85
CA PHE A 156 8.64 -5.38 -15.23
C PHE A 156 8.17 -4.62 -16.47
N LYS A 157 6.91 -4.78 -16.87
CA LYS A 157 6.36 -4.03 -17.99
C LYS A 157 6.19 -2.57 -17.58
N LEU A 158 6.88 -1.66 -18.25
CA LEU A 158 6.66 -0.23 -18.02
C LEU A 158 5.32 0.21 -18.61
N SER A 159 4.70 1.21 -17.98
CA SER A 159 3.46 1.79 -18.45
C SER A 159 3.58 2.28 -19.89
N SER A 160 2.63 1.89 -20.74
CA SER A 160 2.60 2.31 -22.15
C SER A 160 1.80 3.59 -22.39
N THR A 161 1.09 4.11 -21.38
CA THR A 161 0.21 5.29 -21.55
C THR A 161 0.59 6.41 -20.58
N ARG A 162 0.55 7.65 -21.09
CA ARG A 162 0.83 8.86 -20.29
C ARG A 162 -0.07 8.98 -19.06
N LEU A 163 -1.32 8.52 -19.16
CA LEU A 163 -2.29 8.58 -18.08
C LEU A 163 -1.95 7.64 -16.93
N VAL A 164 -1.59 6.38 -17.22
CA VAL A 164 -1.15 5.43 -16.19
C VAL A 164 0.14 5.92 -15.55
N PHE A 165 1.14 6.34 -16.33
CA PHE A 165 2.39 6.89 -15.78
C PHE A 165 2.13 8.08 -14.83
N THR A 166 1.29 9.03 -15.26
CA THR A 166 0.95 10.20 -14.44
C THR A 166 0.21 9.80 -13.17
N GLY A 167 -0.72 8.84 -13.27
CA GLY A 167 -1.43 8.31 -12.12
C GLY A 167 -0.53 7.64 -11.09
N LEU A 168 0.40 6.78 -11.55
CA LEU A 168 1.38 6.13 -10.68
C LEU A 168 2.33 7.14 -10.04
N LEU A 169 2.70 8.21 -10.76
CA LEU A 169 3.52 9.28 -10.20
C LEU A 169 2.77 10.04 -9.09
N VAL A 170 1.51 10.41 -9.31
CA VAL A 170 0.70 11.08 -8.30
C VAL A 170 0.48 10.18 -7.09
N LEU A 171 0.25 8.88 -7.32
CA LEU A 171 0.15 7.87 -6.27
C LEU A 171 1.41 7.87 -5.38
N THR A 172 2.59 7.67 -5.98
CA THR A 172 3.87 7.67 -5.27
C THR A 172 4.13 8.96 -4.50
N ILE A 173 3.86 10.12 -5.09
CA ILE A 173 4.07 11.39 -4.40
C ILE A 173 3.12 11.54 -3.22
N SER A 174 1.86 11.13 -3.37
CA SER A 174 0.85 11.24 -2.31
C SER A 174 1.20 10.36 -1.12
N GLU A 175 1.56 9.09 -1.38
CA GLU A 175 2.02 8.15 -0.36
C GLU A 175 3.28 8.68 0.34
N ALA A 176 4.29 9.12 -0.42
CA ALA A 176 5.53 9.61 0.15
C ALA A 176 5.33 10.84 1.04
N VAL A 177 4.45 11.77 0.65
CA VAL A 177 4.07 12.91 1.47
C VAL A 177 3.34 12.46 2.73
N GLY A 178 2.37 11.54 2.60
CA GLY A 178 1.63 10.96 3.74
C GLY A 178 2.57 10.31 4.75
N ALA A 179 3.47 9.44 4.28
CA ALA A 179 4.47 8.77 5.10
C ALA A 179 5.42 9.74 5.80
N VAL A 180 5.97 10.73 5.08
CA VAL A 180 6.85 11.76 5.66
C VAL A 180 6.15 12.57 6.73
N VAL A 181 4.92 13.02 6.46
CA VAL A 181 4.12 13.79 7.44
C VAL A 181 3.82 12.94 8.66
N TRP A 182 3.45 11.68 8.46
CA TRP A 182 3.13 10.76 9.55
C TRP A 182 4.32 10.48 10.46
N VAL A 183 5.47 10.12 9.89
CA VAL A 183 6.71 9.88 10.64
C VAL A 183 7.19 11.16 11.32
N GLY A 184 7.04 12.32 10.67
CA GLY A 184 7.45 13.61 11.20
C GLY A 184 6.54 14.21 12.27
N ASN A 185 5.23 13.95 12.22
CA ASN A 185 4.26 14.46 13.17
C ASN A 185 3.02 13.55 13.30
N GLN A 186 3.09 12.65 14.28
CA GLN A 186 2.06 11.65 14.58
C GLN A 186 0.72 12.24 15.08
N ASN A 187 0.66 13.53 15.40
CA ASN A 187 -0.61 14.19 15.76
C ASN A 187 -1.45 14.54 14.53
N LEU A 188 -0.90 14.41 13.32
CA LEU A 188 -1.58 14.71 12.06
C LEU A 188 -2.28 13.48 11.47
N LEU A 189 -2.96 12.69 12.32
CA LEU A 189 -3.72 11.52 11.88
C LEU A 189 -4.73 11.86 10.77
N ALA A 190 -5.34 13.04 10.81
CA ALA A 190 -6.24 13.51 9.76
C ALA A 190 -5.55 13.63 8.39
N VAL A 191 -4.26 14.01 8.36
CA VAL A 191 -3.48 14.11 7.12
C VAL A 191 -3.15 12.72 6.59
N LEU A 192 -2.81 11.77 7.47
CA LEU A 192 -2.62 10.37 7.09
C LEU A 192 -3.92 9.80 6.48
N ILE A 193 -5.06 9.99 7.16
CA ILE A 193 -6.37 9.52 6.67
C ILE A 193 -6.68 10.08 5.28
N VAL A 194 -6.57 11.40 5.12
CA VAL A 194 -6.89 12.04 3.83
C VAL A 194 -5.90 11.63 2.74
N GLY A 195 -4.62 11.52 3.08
CA GLY A 195 -3.56 11.05 2.18
C GLY A 195 -3.82 9.64 1.67
N SER A 196 -3.97 8.66 2.57
CA SER A 196 -4.24 7.26 2.23
C SER A 196 -5.57 7.11 1.46
N LEU A 197 -6.61 7.87 1.80
CA LEU A 197 -7.87 7.86 1.04
C LEU A 197 -7.68 8.35 -0.41
N LEU A 198 -6.92 9.43 -0.61
CA LEU A 198 -6.62 9.97 -1.94
C LEU A 198 -5.77 8.99 -2.75
N GLU A 199 -4.76 8.42 -2.11
CA GLU A 199 -3.88 7.41 -2.68
C GLU A 199 -4.68 6.21 -3.19
N HIS A 200 -5.47 5.59 -2.33
CA HIS A 200 -6.29 4.44 -2.66
C HIS A 200 -7.31 4.73 -3.76
N TYR A 201 -7.91 5.92 -3.74
CA TYR A 201 -8.81 6.36 -4.78
C TYR A 201 -8.13 6.48 -6.15
N ILE A 202 -6.93 7.05 -6.19
CA ILE A 202 -6.13 7.16 -7.42
C ILE A 202 -5.65 5.79 -7.89
N ALA A 203 -5.10 4.97 -6.99
CA ALA A 203 -4.62 3.62 -7.29
C ALA A 203 -5.69 2.77 -7.98
N ARG A 204 -6.94 2.88 -7.49
CA ARG A 204 -8.08 2.21 -8.09
C ARG A 204 -8.37 2.72 -9.49
N ASN A 205 -8.46 4.03 -9.68
CA ASN A 205 -8.75 4.62 -10.99
C ASN A 205 -7.67 4.30 -12.02
N VAL A 206 -6.40 4.32 -11.63
CA VAL A 206 -5.27 3.93 -12.48
C VAL A 206 -5.34 2.47 -12.90
N GLY A 207 -5.75 1.57 -11.98
CA GLY A 207 -5.94 0.16 -12.27
C GLY A 207 -7.01 -0.12 -13.33
N LEU A 208 -7.97 0.79 -13.52
CA LEU A 208 -9.04 0.67 -14.52
C LEU A 208 -8.66 1.22 -15.91
N ILE A 209 -7.55 1.97 -16.01
CA ILE A 209 -7.07 2.54 -17.28
C ILE A 209 -6.28 1.45 -18.03
N ARG A 210 -6.71 1.12 -19.26
CA ARG A 210 -6.03 0.16 -20.15
C ARG A 210 -5.02 0.84 -21.04
#